data_AF-A0A091UIP1-F1
#
_entry.id   AF-A0A091UIP1-F1
#
_cell.length_a   1.000
_cell.length_b   1.000
_cell.length_c   1.000
_cell.angle_alpha   90.00
_cell.angle_beta   90.00
_cell.angle_gamma   90.00
#
_symmetry.space_group_name_H-M   'P 1'
#
loop_
_entity.id
_entity.type
_entity.pdbx_description
1 polymer ?
#
loop_
_entity_poly.entity_id
_entity_poly.type
_entity_poly.pdbx_seq_one_letter_code
_entity_poly.pdbx_strand_id
1 'polypeptide(L)' 'MENNATVEVLYITKNNIIQNTTAVGRYNVSMSFYDSDSFSKAVHESPYYVDLNQTLFVQVSLHSTDPDLL' A
#
# COMPACT_ATOMS: atom_id res chain seq x y z
N MET A 1 -12.92 -1.61 9.56
CA MET A 1 -12.12 -0.37 9.64
C MET A 1 -11.78 0.01 8.20
N GLU A 2 -12.15 1.21 7.74
CA GLU A 2 -11.75 1.71 6.41
C GLU A 2 -10.28 2.11 6.43
N ASN A 3 -9.47 1.53 5.54
CA ASN A 3 -8.06 1.87 5.38
C ASN A 3 -7.93 2.87 4.22
N ASN A 4 -7.78 4.16 4.55
CA ASN A 4 -7.55 5.19 3.55
C ASN A 4 -6.04 5.27 3.26
N ALA A 5 -5.62 4.88 2.06
CA ALA A 5 -4.27 5.13 1.56
C ALA A 5 -4.26 6.31 0.58
N THR A 6 -3.30 7.22 0.74
CA THR A 6 -3.09 8.37 -0.17
C THR A 6 -1.80 8.13 -0.94
N VAL A 7 -1.86 8.24 -2.27
CA VAL A 7 -0.70 8.17 -3.16
C VAL A 7 -0.62 9.49 -3.92
N GLU A 8 0.55 10.14 -3.91
CA GLU A 8 0.81 11.38 -4.66
C GLU A 8 1.71 11.07 -5.85
N VAL A 9 1.29 11.46 -7.06
CA VAL A 9 2.07 11.27 -8.31
C VAL A 9 2.30 12.64 -8.96
N LEU A 10 3.56 12.99 -9.23
CA LEU A 10 3.96 14.22 -9.90
C LEU A 10 4.40 13.92 -11.34
N TYR A 11 3.76 14.57 -12.32
CA TYR A 11 4.12 14.47 -13.73
C TYR A 11 4.90 15.70 -14.17
N ILE A 12 6.06 15.51 -14.81
CA ILE A 12 6.84 16.58 -15.44
C ILE A 12 6.68 16.45 -16.96
N THR A 13 5.96 17.38 -17.59
CA THR A 13 5.76 17.39 -19.04
C THR A 13 6.89 18.16 -19.73
N LYS A 14 7.29 17.69 -20.92
CA LYS A 14 8.46 18.18 -21.66
C LYS A 14 8.23 19.47 -22.47
N ASN A 15 7.02 20.04 -22.40
CA ASN A 15 6.70 21.33 -23.00
C ASN A 15 6.81 22.42 -21.93
N ASN A 16 7.22 23.64 -22.31
CA ASN A 16 7.43 24.81 -21.45
C ASN A 16 6.17 25.33 -20.71
N ILE A 17 5.14 24.50 -20.53
CA ILE A 17 3.92 24.81 -19.80
C ILE A 17 3.93 23.94 -18.54
N ILE A 18 4.37 24.51 -17.42
CA ILE A 18 4.23 23.87 -16.11
C ILE A 18 2.74 23.91 -15.76
N GLN A 19 2.05 22.79 -15.86
CA GLN A 19 0.68 22.61 -15.38
C GLN A 19 0.71 21.79 -14.10
N ASN A 20 0.35 22.40 -12.97
CA ASN A 20 0.17 21.70 -11.70
C ASN A 20 -1.19 20.99 -11.72
N THR A 21 -1.24 19.79 -12.28
CA THR A 21 -2.43 18.92 -12.19
C THR A 21 -2.31 18.08 -10.93
N THR A 22 -3.12 18.37 -9.92
CA THR A 22 -3.26 17.53 -8.74
C THR A 22 -4.38 16.51 -8.99
N ALA A 23 -4.03 15.22 -9.00
CA ALA A 23 -5.01 14.13 -9.07
C ALA A 23 -5.09 13.43 -7.72
N VAL A 24 -6.30 13.17 -7.23
CA VAL A 24 -6.55 12.41 -6.00
C VAL A 24 -7.19 11.09 -6.41
N GLY A 25 -6.51 9.98 -6.10
CA GLY A 25 -6.99 8.62 -6.34
C GLY A 25 -7.36 7.91 -5.05
N ARG A 26 -8.39 7.06 -5.08
CA ARG A 26 -8.66 6.06 -4.04
C ARG A 26 -8.23 4.71 -4.56
N TYR A 27 -7.35 4.05 -3.83
CA TYR A 27 -6.82 2.75 -4.20
C TYR A 27 -7.29 1.68 -3.22
N ASN A 28 -7.71 0.54 -3.77
CA ASN A 28 -8.08 -0.59 -2.95
C ASN A 28 -6.81 -1.33 -2.54
N VAL A 29 -6.38 -1.13 -1.30
CA VAL A 29 -5.20 -1.78 -0.73
C VAL A 29 -5.60 -2.67 0.44
N SER A 30 -5.00 -3.87 0.48
CA SER A 30 -5.13 -4.79 1.60
C SER A 30 -3.75 -5.05 2.22
N MET A 31 -3.70 -5.19 3.54
CA MET A 31 -2.49 -5.51 4.29
C MET A 31 -2.71 -6.76 5.14
N SER A 32 -1.69 -7.61 5.28
CA SER A 32 -1.74 -8.80 6.13
C SER A 32 -0.40 -9.04 6.81
N PHE A 33 -0.45 -9.45 8.09
CA PHE A 33 0.71 -9.88 8.86
C PHE A 33 0.93 -11.38 8.65
N TYR A 34 2.18 -11.82 8.76
CA TYR A 34 2.58 -13.21 8.59
C TYR A 34 3.53 -13.66 9.70
N ASP A 35 3.51 -14.95 10.00
CA ASP A 35 4.36 -15.55 11.03
C ASP A 35 5.86 -15.54 10.64
N SER A 36 6.16 -15.52 9.34
CA SER A 36 7.53 -15.59 8.81
C SER A 36 7.69 -14.93 7.45
N ASP A 37 8.93 -14.78 7.02
CA ASP A 37 9.37 -14.29 5.69
C ASP A 37 8.95 -15.19 4.54
N SER A 38 8.41 -16.38 4.81
CA SER A 38 7.81 -17.23 3.79
C SER A 38 6.47 -16.70 3.26
N PHE A 39 5.84 -15.75 3.98
CA PHE A 39 4.51 -15.21 3.68
C PHE A 39 3.43 -16.29 3.45
N SER A 40 3.59 -17.46 4.07
CA SER A 40 2.72 -18.62 3.85
C SER A 40 1.53 -18.69 4.82
N LYS A 41 1.69 -18.17 6.04
CA LYS A 41 0.68 -18.20 7.10
C LYS A 41 0.34 -16.79 7.54
N ALA A 42 -0.83 -16.31 7.15
CA ALA A 42 -1.34 -15.01 7.55
C ALA A 42 -1.87 -15.06 8.99
N VAL A 43 -1.57 -14.02 9.75
CA VAL A 43 -2.09 -13.81 11.11
C VAL A 43 -3.49 -13.18 10.99
N HIS A 44 -4.48 -13.87 11.53
CA HIS A 44 -5.88 -13.41 11.53
C HIS A 44 -6.40 -13.03 12.92
N GLU A 45 -5.60 -13.26 13.95
CA GLU A 45 -5.97 -12.96 15.33
C GLU A 45 -5.93 -11.45 15.58
N SER A 46 -6.95 -10.95 16.26
CA SER A 46 -7.06 -9.53 16.64
C SER A 46 -7.43 -9.42 18.12
N PRO A 47 -6.64 -8.70 18.93
CA PRO A 47 -5.42 -7.97 18.58
C PRO A 47 -4.18 -8.88 18.39
N TYR A 48 -3.29 -8.51 17.48
CA TYR A 48 -1.98 -9.17 17.31
C TYR A 48 -0.94 -8.52 18.22
N TYR A 49 -0.54 -9.21 19.30
CA TYR A 49 0.47 -8.72 20.24
C TYR A 49 1.88 -9.05 19.73
N VAL A 50 2.80 -8.09 19.89
CA VAL A 50 4.20 -8.21 19.42
C VAL A 50 5.16 -7.77 20.53
N ASP A 51 6.33 -8.38 20.55
CA ASP A 51 7.39 -8.07 21.51
C ASP A 51 8.32 -6.97 21.01
N LEU A 52 9.02 -6.31 21.94
CA LEU A 52 10.09 -5.37 21.60
C LEU A 52 11.23 -6.10 20.89
N ASN A 53 11.75 -5.49 19.82
CA ASN A 53 12.78 -6.05 18.93
C ASN A 53 12.35 -7.29 18.12
N GLN A 54 11.05 -7.56 18.01
CA GLN A 54 10.53 -8.60 17.12
C GLN A 54 10.52 -8.14 15.66
N THR A 55 11.00 -8.98 14.75
CA THR A 55 10.84 -8.79 13.30
C THR A 55 9.42 -9.17 12.89
N LEU A 56 8.73 -8.27 12.20
CA LEU A 56 7.38 -8.50 11.67
C LEU A 56 7.42 -8.68 10.16
N PHE A 57 6.60 -9.61 9.67
CA PHE A 57 6.46 -9.88 8.24
C PHE A 57 5.09 -9.39 7.79
N VAL A 58 5.09 -8.52 6.78
CA VAL A 58 3.89 -7.85 6.28
C VAL A 58 3.87 -7.90 4.76
N GLN A 59 2.72 -8.23 4.19
CA GLN A 59 2.45 -8.04 2.78
C GLN A 59 1.36 -6.98 2.58
N VAL A 60 1.60 -6.09 1.63
CA VAL A 60 0.63 -5.09 1.16
C VAL A 60 0.34 -5.38 -0.30
N SER A 61 -0.95 -5.50 -0.63
CA SER A 61 -1.40 -5.76 -1.99
C SER A 61 -2.26 -4.60 -2.47
N LEU A 62 -1.90 -4.06 -3.64
CA LEU A 62 -2.71 -3.10 -4.37
C LEU A 62 -3.61 -3.86 -5.35
N HIS A 63 -4.92 -3.73 -5.16
CA HIS A 63 -5.93 -4.27 -6.08
C HIS A 63 -6.31 -3.16 -7.07
N SER A 64 -5.66 -3.17 -8.24
CA SER A 64 -5.95 -2.24 -9.34
C SER A 64 -6.37 -2.99 -10.59
N THR A 65 -7.40 -2.49 -11.28
CA THR A 65 -7.74 -2.90 -12.66
C THR A 65 -7.03 -2.04 -13.70
N ASP A 66 -6.40 -0.94 -13.27
CA ASP A 66 -5.62 -0.05 -14.11
C ASP A 66 -4.18 -0.61 -14.22
N PRO A 67 -3.73 -1.01 -15.43
CA PRO A 67 -2.40 -1.54 -15.63
C PRO A 67 -1.28 -0.50 -15.51
N ASP A 68 -1.58 0.80 -15.61
CA ASP A 68 -0.59 1.87 -15.40
C ASP A 68 -0.28 2.07 -13.90
N LEU A 69 -1.03 1.39 -13.02
CA LEU A 69 -0.91 1.42 -11.56
C LEU A 69 -0.38 0.11 -10.95
N LEU A 70 -0.17 -0.94 -11.77
CA LEU A 70 0.36 -2.24 -11.34
C LEU A 70 1.88 -2.36 -11.50
#